data_AF-A0A3N7DAK1-F1
#
_entry.id   AF-A0A3N7DAK1-F1
#
_cell.length_a   1.000
_cell.length_b   1.000
_cell.length_c   1.000
_cell.angle_alpha   90.00
_cell.angle_beta   90.00
_cell.angle_gamma   90.00
#
_symmetry.space_group_name_H-M   'P 1'
#
loop_
_entity.id
_entity.type
_entity.pdbx_description
1 polymer ?
#
loop_
_entity_poly.entity_id
_entity_poly.type
_entity_poly.pdbx_seq_one_letter_code
_entity_poly.pdbx_strand_id
1 'polypeptide(L)'
;MKGLFKMIYYGFFSRLFKLKFHRIKANLKPSVPVYLVDIDNTLADTWPSLQELVYDKEQDRYRSLSVFLGMRKLIVCKRKEAKVIFISARSFLSYRTTQEWLRSCGLEGCDLILVARAADKMYYIKTLISMGLPVVYIDDLSYNHEYGEMKLYDELIQDISGLPITYLGIKEIELINSNNK
;
A
#
# COMPACT_ATOMS: atom_id res chain seq x y z
N MET A 1 25.00 14.70 11.60
CA MET A 1 25.26 13.98 10.34
C MET A 1 24.16 12.98 9.95
N LYS A 2 23.72 12.07 10.84
CA LYS A 2 22.68 11.07 10.52
C LYS A 2 21.34 11.65 10.03
N GLY A 3 20.89 12.78 10.59
CA GLY A 3 19.63 13.43 10.20
C GLY A 3 19.64 14.03 8.78
N LEU A 4 20.75 14.67 8.38
CA LEU A 4 20.89 15.25 7.04
C LEU A 4 20.93 14.16 5.96
N PHE A 5 21.65 13.07 6.23
CA PHE A 5 21.68 11.90 5.34
C PHE A 5 20.29 11.29 5.17
N LYS A 6 19.56 11.13 6.28
CA LYS A 6 18.17 10.63 6.28
C LYS A 6 17.29 11.50 5.38
N MET A 7 17.34 12.82 5.53
CA MET A 7 16.54 13.75 4.72
C MET A 7 16.88 13.68 3.23
N ILE A 8 18.17 13.65 2.88
CA ILE A 8 18.61 13.54 1.48
C ILE A 8 18.15 12.21 0.89
N TYR A 9 18.34 11.12 1.63
CA TYR A 9 17.91 9.78 1.25
C TYR A 9 16.41 9.72 0.96
N TYR A 10 15.56 10.11 1.92
CA TYR A 10 14.10 10.08 1.70
C TYR A 10 13.68 11.04 0.59
N GLY A 11 14.28 12.23 0.50
CA GLY A 11 13.98 13.18 -0.56
C GLY A 11 14.31 12.62 -1.96
N PHE A 12 15.46 11.97 -2.12
CA PHE A 12 15.87 11.35 -3.37
C PHE A 12 14.94 10.21 -3.79
N PHE A 13 14.70 9.24 -2.91
CA PHE A 13 13.83 8.10 -3.23
C PHE A 13 12.37 8.50 -3.43
N SER A 14 11.84 9.45 -2.65
CA SER A 14 10.50 10.00 -2.89
C SER A 14 10.39 10.61 -4.28
N ARG A 15 11.42 11.32 -4.77
CA ARG A 15 11.44 11.81 -6.16
C ARG A 15 11.48 10.67 -7.18
N LEU A 16 12.28 9.63 -6.95
CA LEU A 16 12.33 8.46 -7.83
C LEU A 16 10.96 7.79 -7.96
N PHE A 17 10.24 7.58 -6.86
CA PHE A 17 8.90 6.98 -6.89
C PHE A 17 7.86 7.90 -7.52
N LYS A 18 7.96 9.22 -7.33
CA LYS A 18 7.15 10.19 -8.08
C LYS A 18 7.42 10.09 -9.58
N LEU A 19 8.67 10.00 -10.03
CA LEU A 19 9.01 9.81 -11.44
C LEU A 19 8.50 8.47 -11.99
N LYS A 20 8.61 7.39 -11.21
CA LYS A 20 8.01 6.10 -11.56
C LYS A 20 6.50 6.23 -11.75
N PHE A 21 5.82 6.88 -10.82
CA PHE A 21 4.39 7.13 -10.91
C PHE A 21 4.01 8.01 -12.11
N HIS A 22 4.86 8.96 -12.51
CA HIS A 22 4.66 9.72 -13.76
C HIS A 22 4.71 8.83 -15.02
N ARG A 23 5.48 7.75 -15.00
CA ARG A 23 5.47 6.78 -16.10
C ARG A 23 4.23 5.89 -16.08
N ILE A 24 3.78 5.50 -14.89
CA ILE A 24 2.55 4.72 -14.72
C ILE A 24 1.35 5.55 -15.21
N LYS A 25 1.23 6.81 -14.77
CA LYS A 25 0.09 7.68 -15.10
C LYS A 25 -0.05 7.93 -16.60
N ALA A 26 1.07 7.96 -17.34
CA ALA A 26 1.08 8.19 -18.78
C ALA A 26 0.34 7.10 -19.58
N ASN A 27 0.15 5.92 -18.98
CA ASN A 27 -0.53 4.78 -19.60
C ASN A 27 -1.94 4.53 -19.05
N LEU A 28 -2.43 5.40 -18.16
CA LEU A 28 -3.78 5.26 -17.59
C LEU A 28 -4.83 5.73 -18.58
N LYS A 29 -5.95 5.01 -18.61
CA LYS A 29 -7.12 5.34 -19.45
C LYS A 29 -8.21 5.95 -18.57
N PRO A 30 -8.84 7.07 -18.97
CA PRO A 30 -9.85 7.76 -18.16
C PRO A 30 -11.01 6.88 -17.66
N SER A 31 -11.46 5.93 -18.48
CA SER A 31 -12.58 5.04 -18.17
C SER A 31 -12.22 3.80 -17.35
N VAL A 32 -10.93 3.56 -17.09
CA VAL A 32 -10.46 2.38 -16.36
C VAL A 32 -10.20 2.76 -14.91
N PRO A 33 -10.92 2.18 -13.93
CA PRO A 33 -10.69 2.47 -12.52
C PRO A 33 -9.25 2.17 -12.08
N VAL A 34 -8.76 2.94 -11.11
CA VAL A 34 -7.46 2.71 -10.49
C VAL A 34 -7.67 2.26 -9.04
N TYR A 35 -7.26 1.04 -8.76
CA TYR A 35 -7.16 0.49 -7.42
C TYR A 35 -5.78 0.82 -6.86
N LEU A 36 -5.74 1.69 -5.85
CA LEU A 36 -4.55 2.01 -5.09
C LEU A 36 -4.61 1.25 -3.77
N VAL A 37 -3.75 0.25 -3.59
CA VAL A 37 -3.89 -0.77 -2.55
C VAL A 37 -2.68 -0.74 -1.63
N ASP A 38 -2.91 -0.58 -0.32
CA ASP A 38 -1.86 -0.76 0.69
C ASP A 38 -1.45 -2.23 0.85
N ILE A 39 -0.29 -2.45 1.48
CA ILE A 39 0.24 -3.79 1.70
C ILE A 39 0.07 -4.20 3.17
N ASP A 40 0.58 -3.43 4.13
CA ASP A 40 0.71 -3.91 5.50
C ASP A 40 -0.65 -3.85 6.20
N ASN A 41 -1.07 -4.94 6.86
CA ASN A 41 -2.40 -5.12 7.44
C ASN A 41 -3.59 -4.94 6.46
N THR A 42 -3.30 -4.75 5.17
CA THR A 42 -4.29 -4.63 4.10
C THR A 42 -4.26 -5.85 3.20
N LEU A 43 -3.14 -6.12 2.52
CA LEU A 43 -2.92 -7.34 1.73
C LEU A 43 -2.16 -8.40 2.52
N ALA A 44 -1.17 -7.97 3.30
CA ALA A 44 -0.35 -8.79 4.15
C ALA A 44 -0.93 -8.81 5.57
N ASP A 45 -0.94 -9.98 6.19
CA ASP A 45 -1.20 -10.11 7.62
C ASP A 45 0.10 -9.81 8.38
N THR A 46 0.35 -8.52 8.59
CA THR A 46 1.65 -8.04 9.08
C THR A 46 1.75 -8.12 10.60
N TRP A 47 0.64 -7.96 11.31
CA TRP A 47 0.60 -7.88 12.77
C TRP A 47 1.28 -9.06 13.49
N PRO A 48 1.02 -10.34 13.17
CA PRO A 48 1.66 -11.46 13.86
C PRO A 48 3.19 -11.40 13.80
N SER A 49 3.74 -10.90 12.68
CA SER A 49 5.19 -10.78 12.49
C SER A 49 5.86 -9.67 13.31
N LEU A 50 5.07 -8.75 13.90
CA LEU A 50 5.55 -7.62 14.69
C LEU A 50 5.63 -7.94 16.18
N GLN A 51 4.86 -8.94 16.65
CA GLN A 51 4.78 -9.29 18.07
C GLN A 51 5.95 -10.17 18.53
N GLU A 52 6.53 -10.96 17.62
CA GLU A 52 7.61 -11.87 17.95
C GLU A 52 8.93 -11.38 17.31
N LEU A 53 10.00 -11.24 18.11
CA LEU A 53 11.36 -10.89 17.66
C LEU A 53 12.04 -12.05 16.91
N VAL A 54 11.33 -12.68 15.98
CA VAL A 54 11.77 -13.89 15.26
C VAL A 54 12.74 -13.54 14.12
N TYR A 55 12.73 -12.29 13.66
CA TYR A 55 13.49 -11.87 12.48
C TYR A 55 14.57 -10.85 12.82
N ASP A 56 15.83 -11.19 12.52
CA ASP A 56 16.96 -10.29 12.68
C ASP A 56 16.94 -9.13 11.68
N LYS A 57 16.31 -9.33 10.51
CA LYS A 57 16.24 -8.37 9.41
C LYS A 57 14.82 -8.15 8.95
N GLU A 58 14.46 -6.89 8.76
CA GLU A 58 13.14 -6.49 8.27
C GLU A 58 12.80 -7.11 6.90
N GLN A 59 13.79 -7.29 6.03
CA GLN A 59 13.56 -7.92 4.72
C GLN A 59 13.15 -9.38 4.86
N ASP A 60 13.69 -10.10 5.83
CA ASP A 60 13.35 -11.51 6.03
C ASP A 60 11.94 -11.62 6.62
N ARG A 61 11.57 -10.72 7.54
CA ARG A 61 10.19 -10.55 8.01
C ARG A 61 9.23 -10.29 6.85
N TYR A 62 9.55 -9.36 5.93
CA TYR A 62 8.67 -9.09 4.79
C TYR A 62 8.49 -10.27 3.84
N ARG A 63 9.48 -11.16 3.70
CA ARG A 63 9.37 -12.36 2.86
C ARG A 63 8.46 -13.42 3.47
N SER A 64 8.36 -13.48 4.79
CA SER A 64 7.59 -14.51 5.49
C SER A 64 6.13 -14.14 5.73
N LEU A 65 5.74 -12.90 5.45
CA LEU A 65 4.37 -12.44 5.69
C LEU A 65 3.33 -13.29 4.96
N SER A 66 2.31 -13.72 5.69
CA SER A 66 1.11 -14.31 5.13
C SER A 66 0.32 -13.28 4.32
N VAL A 67 -0.43 -13.76 3.34
CA VAL A 67 -1.32 -12.94 2.51
C VAL A 67 -2.77 -13.18 2.93
N PHE A 68 -3.54 -12.12 3.07
CA PHE A 68 -4.97 -12.21 3.25
C PHE A 68 -5.62 -12.75 1.96
N LEU A 69 -6.14 -13.97 2.02
CA LEU A 69 -6.63 -14.69 0.84
C LEU A 69 -7.80 -13.97 0.16
N GLY A 70 -8.69 -13.35 0.94
CA GLY A 70 -9.82 -12.60 0.39
C GLY A 70 -9.37 -11.37 -0.38
N MET A 71 -8.46 -10.59 0.20
CA MET A 71 -7.86 -9.44 -0.46
C MET A 71 -7.08 -9.83 -1.72
N ARG A 72 -6.28 -10.90 -1.67
CA ARG A 72 -5.61 -11.44 -2.86
C ARG A 72 -6.61 -11.79 -3.96
N LYS A 73 -7.69 -12.52 -3.62
CA LYS A 73 -8.74 -12.91 -4.57
C LYS A 73 -9.43 -11.70 -5.19
N LEU A 74 -9.77 -10.69 -4.38
CA LEU A 74 -10.33 -9.42 -4.87
C LEU A 74 -9.41 -8.77 -5.91
N ILE A 75 -8.13 -8.62 -5.59
CA ILE A 75 -7.15 -7.98 -6.48
C ILE A 75 -6.97 -8.76 -7.80
N VAL A 76 -6.85 -10.10 -7.72
CA VAL A 76 -6.74 -10.96 -8.90
C VAL A 76 -7.98 -10.87 -9.80
N CYS A 77 -9.17 -10.68 -9.22
CA CYS A 77 -10.38 -10.40 -9.99
C CYS A 77 -10.34 -9.00 -10.61
N LYS A 78 -10.04 -7.97 -9.83
CA LYS A 78 -10.09 -6.56 -10.28
C LYS A 78 -9.04 -6.19 -11.30
N ARG A 79 -7.86 -6.82 -11.29
CA ARG A 79 -6.81 -6.55 -12.30
C ARG A 79 -7.21 -6.87 -13.75
N LYS A 80 -8.32 -7.59 -13.96
CA LYS A 80 -8.85 -7.89 -15.30
C LYS A 80 -9.57 -6.69 -15.95
N GLU A 81 -10.10 -5.78 -15.14
CA GLU A 81 -10.95 -4.66 -15.57
C GLU A 81 -10.45 -3.30 -15.08
N ALA A 82 -9.50 -3.28 -14.16
CA ALA A 82 -8.97 -2.09 -13.53
C ALA A 82 -7.45 -2.09 -13.47
N LYS A 83 -6.86 -0.90 -13.35
CA LYS A 83 -5.43 -0.78 -13.04
C LYS A 83 -5.23 -0.96 -11.54
N VAL A 84 -4.35 -1.88 -11.15
CA VAL A 84 -3.93 -2.05 -9.75
C VAL A 84 -2.52 -1.47 -9.56
N ILE A 85 -2.38 -0.62 -8.56
CA ILE A 85 -1.11 -0.04 -8.11
C ILE A 85 -1.00 -0.31 -6.61
N PHE A 86 0.03 -1.04 -6.21
CA PHE A 86 0.38 -1.17 -4.79
C PHE A 86 1.10 0.10 -4.33
N ILE A 87 0.71 0.61 -3.17
CA ILE A 87 1.38 1.73 -2.51
C ILE A 87 1.67 1.36 -1.06
N SER A 88 2.85 1.62 -0.53
CA SER A 88 3.14 1.21 0.86
C SER A 88 4.16 2.11 1.54
N ALA A 89 4.02 2.28 2.85
CA ALA A 89 4.97 3.00 3.70
C ALA A 89 6.17 2.15 4.15
N ARG A 90 6.38 0.96 3.57
CA ARG A 90 7.60 0.17 3.78
C ARG A 90 8.85 0.95 3.37
N SER A 91 9.97 0.64 4.03
CA SER A 91 11.27 1.22 3.72
C SER A 91 11.62 1.10 2.23
N PHE A 92 12.16 2.18 1.64
CA PHE A 92 12.64 2.18 0.27
C PHE A 92 13.69 1.09 -0.02
N LEU A 93 14.48 0.68 0.99
CA LEU A 93 15.45 -0.41 0.85
C LEU A 93 14.78 -1.77 0.61
N SER A 94 13.53 -1.91 1.04
CA SER A 94 12.75 -3.14 0.93
C SER A 94 11.96 -3.22 -0.38
N TYR A 95 12.16 -2.27 -1.32
CA TYR A 95 11.46 -2.27 -2.60
C TYR A 95 11.58 -3.60 -3.35
N ARG A 96 12.79 -4.13 -3.51
CA ARG A 96 13.01 -5.41 -4.20
C ARG A 96 12.35 -6.57 -3.47
N THR A 97 12.55 -6.65 -2.16
CA THR A 97 11.93 -7.68 -1.31
C THR A 97 10.41 -7.65 -1.40
N THR A 98 9.79 -6.46 -1.36
CA THR A 98 8.34 -6.30 -1.50
C THR A 98 7.86 -6.73 -2.90
N GLN A 99 8.60 -6.43 -3.97
CA GLN A 99 8.27 -6.94 -5.30
C GLN A 99 8.36 -8.46 -5.40
N GLU A 100 9.40 -9.06 -4.80
CA GLU A 100 9.57 -10.51 -4.73
C GLU A 100 8.43 -11.17 -3.96
N TRP A 101 8.01 -10.58 -2.84
CA TRP A 101 6.87 -11.05 -2.05
C TRP A 101 5.53 -10.93 -2.80
N LEU A 102 5.28 -9.80 -3.49
CA LEU A 102 4.09 -9.68 -4.34
C LEU A 102 4.06 -10.75 -5.43
N ARG A 103 5.21 -11.07 -6.04
CA ARG A 103 5.33 -12.15 -7.01
C ARG A 103 5.04 -13.52 -6.39
N SER A 104 5.55 -13.82 -5.19
CA SER A 104 5.21 -15.09 -4.52
C SER A 104 3.72 -15.21 -4.19
N CYS A 105 3.03 -14.08 -4.04
CA CYS A 105 1.58 -14.03 -3.88
C CYS A 105 0.79 -14.17 -5.20
N GLY A 106 1.44 -14.35 -6.35
CA GLY A 106 0.79 -14.41 -7.68
C GLY A 106 0.30 -13.05 -8.18
N LEU A 107 0.88 -11.97 -7.68
CA LEU A 107 0.56 -10.57 -8.01
C LEU A 107 1.69 -9.92 -8.82
N GLU A 108 2.43 -10.73 -9.59
CA GLU A 108 3.43 -10.24 -10.53
C GLU A 108 2.84 -9.32 -11.60
N GLY A 109 3.67 -8.38 -12.09
CA GLY A 109 3.28 -7.41 -13.12
C GLY A 109 2.49 -6.21 -12.60
N CYS A 110 2.08 -6.19 -11.33
CA CYS A 110 1.49 -5.02 -10.70
C CYS A 110 2.53 -3.93 -10.43
N ASP A 111 2.10 -2.67 -10.52
CA ASP A 111 2.95 -1.54 -10.14
C ASP A 111 3.09 -1.46 -8.62
N LEU A 112 4.27 -1.03 -8.16
CA LEU A 112 4.58 -0.79 -6.76
C LEU A 112 5.20 0.59 -6.57
N ILE A 113 4.61 1.37 -5.68
CA ILE A 113 5.11 2.66 -5.20
C ILE A 113 5.40 2.52 -3.71
N LEU A 114 6.59 2.92 -3.27
CA LEU A 114 6.85 3.09 -1.85
C LEU A 114 6.80 4.57 -1.50
N VAL A 115 6.39 4.86 -0.27
CA VAL A 115 6.34 6.20 0.30
C VAL A 115 7.03 6.23 1.66
N ALA A 116 7.46 7.41 2.12
CA ALA A 116 8.16 7.51 3.39
C ALA A 116 7.20 7.49 4.59
N ARG A 117 5.97 8.01 4.41
CA ARG A 117 4.93 8.08 5.44
C ARG A 117 3.57 7.73 4.84
N ALA A 118 2.64 7.24 5.66
CA ALA A 118 1.26 6.97 5.22
C ALA A 118 0.60 8.20 4.57
N ALA A 119 0.78 9.39 5.15
CA ALA A 119 0.24 10.65 4.60
C ALA A 119 0.78 11.00 3.20
N ASP A 120 1.98 10.53 2.81
CA ASP A 120 2.54 10.81 1.49
C ASP A 120 1.74 10.14 0.35
N LYS A 121 0.91 9.13 0.67
CA LYS A 121 -0.01 8.48 -0.27
C LYS A 121 -1.01 9.48 -0.86
N MET A 122 -1.36 10.53 -0.10
CA MET A 122 -2.28 11.59 -0.53
C MET A 122 -1.85 12.29 -1.80
N TYR A 123 -0.54 12.43 -2.05
CA TYR A 123 -0.04 13.00 -3.30
C TYR A 123 -0.52 12.17 -4.51
N TYR A 124 -0.43 10.85 -4.42
CA TYR A 124 -0.78 9.93 -5.50
C TYR A 124 -2.30 9.89 -5.70
N ILE A 125 -3.06 9.80 -4.59
CA ILE A 125 -4.52 9.84 -4.61
C ILE A 125 -5.03 11.12 -5.28
N LYS A 126 -4.61 12.29 -4.78
CA LYS A 126 -5.01 13.60 -5.34
C LYS A 126 -4.61 13.77 -6.80
N THR A 127 -3.44 13.23 -7.19
CA THR A 127 -3.02 13.25 -8.61
C THR A 127 -3.98 12.45 -9.49
N LEU A 128 -4.37 11.24 -9.09
CA LEU A 128 -5.33 10.43 -9.85
C LEU A 128 -6.70 11.11 -9.96
N ILE A 129 -7.19 11.68 -8.85
CA ILE A 129 -8.45 12.45 -8.83
C ILE A 129 -8.37 13.64 -9.81
N SER A 130 -7.27 14.39 -9.80
CA SER A 130 -7.10 15.55 -10.69
C SER A 130 -7.08 15.19 -12.18
N MET A 131 -6.79 13.92 -12.50
CA MET A 131 -6.85 13.37 -13.85
C MET A 131 -8.26 12.89 -14.24
N GLY A 132 -9.25 13.02 -13.35
CA GLY A 132 -10.62 12.55 -13.56
C GLY A 132 -10.78 11.04 -13.52
N LEU A 133 -9.82 10.31 -12.91
CA LEU A 133 -9.86 8.85 -12.85
C LEU A 133 -10.77 8.38 -11.70
N PRO A 134 -11.59 7.33 -11.89
CA PRO A 134 -12.25 6.65 -10.78
C PRO A 134 -11.19 5.97 -9.90
N VAL A 135 -11.12 6.36 -8.63
CA VAL A 135 -10.14 5.81 -7.68
C VAL A 135 -10.85 4.97 -6.62
N VAL A 136 -10.34 3.75 -6.44
CA VAL A 136 -10.64 2.92 -5.27
C VAL A 136 -9.37 2.83 -4.43
N TYR A 137 -9.42 3.36 -3.22
CA TYR A 137 -8.32 3.32 -2.27
C TYR A 137 -8.60 2.28 -1.19
N ILE A 138 -7.66 1.36 -0.98
CA ILE A 138 -7.78 0.29 0.01
C ILE A 138 -6.59 0.39 0.94
N ASP A 139 -6.85 0.69 2.21
CA ASP A 139 -5.82 0.85 3.24
C ASP A 139 -6.51 0.77 4.60
N ASP A 140 -6.00 -0.03 5.53
CA ASP A 140 -6.58 -0.12 6.86
C ASP A 140 -6.23 1.09 7.74
N LEU A 141 -5.22 1.88 7.35
CA LEU A 141 -4.74 3.10 8.01
C LEU A 141 -4.57 2.96 9.52
N SER A 142 -4.05 1.80 9.92
CA SER A 142 -3.78 1.47 11.30
C SER A 142 -2.27 1.45 11.61
N TYR A 143 -1.91 1.60 12.88
CA TYR A 143 -0.53 1.57 13.36
C TYR A 143 -0.46 1.11 14.82
N ASN A 144 0.75 1.03 15.37
CA ASN A 144 1.03 0.72 16.79
C ASN A 144 0.78 -0.74 17.20
N HIS A 145 0.53 -1.63 16.23
CA HIS A 145 0.33 -3.08 16.41
C HIS A 145 1.45 -3.79 17.17
N GLU A 146 2.69 -3.33 16.98
CA GLU A 146 3.88 -3.84 17.64
C GLU A 146 3.86 -3.65 19.17
N TYR A 147 3.02 -2.75 19.69
CA TYR A 147 2.84 -2.51 21.13
C TYR A 147 1.56 -3.15 21.68
N GLY A 148 0.87 -3.99 20.89
CA GLY A 148 -0.36 -4.67 21.29
C GLY A 148 -1.61 -3.79 21.33
N GLU A 149 -1.51 -2.53 20.88
CA GLU A 149 -2.62 -1.59 20.81
C GLU A 149 -2.73 -1.04 19.39
N MET A 150 -3.81 -1.37 18.69
CA MET A 150 -4.10 -0.81 17.38
C MET A 150 -4.61 0.63 17.50
N LYS A 151 -3.99 1.54 16.75
CA LYS A 151 -4.41 2.94 16.59
C LYS A 151 -4.73 3.24 15.13
N LEU A 152 -5.55 4.24 14.89
CA LEU A 152 -5.94 4.68 13.55
C LEU A 152 -5.38 6.07 13.23
N TYR A 153 -5.04 6.30 11.97
CA TYR A 153 -4.71 7.64 11.47
C TYR A 153 -5.97 8.47 11.26
N ASP A 154 -6.68 8.83 12.33
CA ASP A 154 -8.02 9.45 12.28
C ASP A 154 -8.09 10.70 11.39
N GLU A 155 -7.13 11.62 11.52
CA GLU A 155 -7.05 12.83 10.68
C GLU A 155 -6.91 12.48 9.19
N LEU A 156 -6.08 11.49 8.86
CA LEU A 156 -5.87 11.05 7.48
C LEU A 156 -7.11 10.33 6.93
N ILE A 157 -7.77 9.52 7.75
CA ILE A 157 -9.03 8.85 7.40
C ILE A 157 -10.10 9.90 7.11
N GLN A 158 -10.20 10.96 7.92
CA GLN A 158 -11.12 12.07 7.72
C GLN A 158 -10.82 12.80 6.40
N ASP A 159 -9.55 13.13 6.15
CA ASP A 159 -9.11 13.76 4.91
C ASP A 159 -9.47 12.91 3.67
N ILE A 160 -9.24 11.60 3.75
CA ILE A 160 -9.53 10.65 2.65
C ILE A 160 -11.02 10.51 2.42
N SER A 161 -11.81 10.44 3.49
CA SER A 161 -13.28 10.33 3.41
C SER A 161 -13.93 11.57 2.78
N GLY A 162 -13.26 12.72 2.84
CA GLY A 162 -13.69 13.95 2.15
C GLY A 162 -13.35 14.00 0.65
N LEU A 163 -12.63 13.01 0.11
CA LEU A 163 -12.27 12.96 -1.31
C LEU A 163 -13.35 12.23 -2.14
N PRO A 164 -13.49 12.57 -3.43
CA PRO A 164 -14.42 11.89 -4.34
C PRO A 164 -13.85 10.53 -4.82
N ILE A 165 -13.63 9.61 -3.88
CA ILE A 165 -13.10 8.26 -4.14
C ILE A 165 -13.94 7.22 -3.41
N THR A 166 -13.77 5.95 -3.79
CA THR A 166 -14.24 4.83 -2.95
C THR A 166 -13.11 4.44 -2.00
N TYR A 167 -13.30 4.63 -0.71
CA TYR A 167 -12.37 4.17 0.32
C TYR A 167 -12.87 2.86 0.95
N LEU A 168 -12.01 1.83 0.98
CA LEU A 168 -12.25 0.57 1.67
C LEU A 168 -11.25 0.48 2.83
N GLY A 169 -11.74 0.70 4.05
CA GLY A 169 -10.95 0.71 5.26
C GLY A 169 -10.97 -0.64 5.98
N ILE A 170 -10.61 -0.62 7.27
CA ILE A 170 -10.49 -1.84 8.09
C ILE A 170 -11.75 -2.72 8.07
N LYS A 171 -12.94 -2.13 8.17
CA LYS A 171 -14.21 -2.87 8.20
C LYS A 171 -14.47 -3.61 6.89
N GLU A 172 -14.22 -2.96 5.76
CA GLU A 172 -14.38 -3.55 4.45
C GLU A 172 -13.34 -4.65 4.21
N ILE A 173 -12.08 -4.42 4.61
CA ILE A 173 -10.99 -5.40 4.52
C ILE A 173 -11.32 -6.66 5.34
N GLU A 174 -11.79 -6.52 6.58
CA GLU A 174 -12.23 -7.63 7.42
C GLU A 174 -13.37 -8.42 6.78
N LEU A 175 -14.38 -7.72 6.23
CA LEU A 175 -15.50 -8.36 5.54
C LEU A 175 -15.06 -9.11 4.28
N ILE A 176 -14.11 -8.57 3.51
CA ILE A 176 -13.55 -9.24 2.33
C ILE A 176 -12.83 -10.54 2.73
N ASN A 177 -12.16 -10.54 3.87
CA ASN A 177 -11.39 -11.68 4.35
C ASN A 177 -12.25 -12.74 5.05
N SER A 178 -13.36 -12.36 5.70
CA SER A 178 -14.28 -13.29 6.35
C SER A 178 -15.09 -14.13 5.35
N ASN A 179 -15.43 -13.57 4.19
CA ASN A 179 -16.18 -14.24 3.12
C ASN A 179 -15.38 -15.29 2.32
N ASN A 180 -14.15 -15.61 2.73
CA ASN A 180 -13.31 -16.64 2.11
C ASN A 180 -12.91 -17.77 3.09
N LYS A 181 -13.63 -17.90 4.21
CA LYS A 181 -13.59 -19.10 5.07
C LYS A 181 -14.50 -20.19 4.53
#